data_AF-A0A9R0JJH1-F1
#
_entry.id   AF-A0A9R0JJH1-F1
#
_cell.length_a   1.000
_cell.length_b   1.000
_cell.length_c   1.000
_cell.angle_alpha   90.00
_cell.angle_beta   90.00
_cell.angle_gamma   90.00
#
_symmetry.space_group_name_H-M   'P 1'
#
loop_
_entity.id
_entity.type
_entity.pdbx_description
1 polymer ?
#
loop_
_entity_poly.entity_id
_entity_poly.type
_entity_poly.pdbx_seq_one_letter_code
_entity_poly.pdbx_strand_id
1 'polypeptide(L)'
;MHLRLGEVPTVIISSADLAKVVMRAHDANFANRPELIVAKDLYYDYSDIGLAPYGEYWRQVRKIATLELFTARRVQSFRAIREEETTNFIKSIASEAAQGCSVNLSHRVFGLIFDITSRYVRDIQYF
;
A
#
# COMPACT_ATOMS: atom_id res chain seq x y z
N MET A 1 9.18 17.84 17.98
CA MET A 1 7.91 18.53 18.33
C MET A 1 7.02 17.54 19.06
N HIS A 2 6.38 17.93 20.19
CA HIS A 2 5.48 17.06 20.96
C HIS A 2 4.09 17.69 20.99
N LEU A 3 3.07 16.91 20.62
CA LEU A 3 1.67 17.31 20.58
C LEU A 3 0.82 16.30 21.34
N ARG A 4 -0.40 16.68 21.67
CA ARG A 4 -1.43 15.77 22.17
C ARG A 4 -2.56 15.71 21.14
N LEU A 5 -2.75 14.55 20.50
CA LEU A 5 -3.81 14.31 19.53
C LEU A 5 -5.00 13.67 20.26
N GLY A 6 -5.98 14.49 20.63
CA GLY A 6 -7.03 14.07 21.56
C GLY A 6 -6.42 13.73 22.92
N GLU A 7 -6.53 12.47 23.34
CA GLU A 7 -5.94 12.00 24.59
C GLU A 7 -4.53 11.42 24.42
N VAL A 8 -4.06 11.22 23.19
CA VAL A 8 -2.83 10.48 22.89
C VAL A 8 -1.63 11.44 22.75
N PRO A 9 -0.59 11.33 23.61
CA PRO A 9 0.66 12.07 23.41
C PRO A 9 1.38 11.57 22.16
N THR A 10 1.86 12.49 21.32
CA THR A 10 2.42 12.19 20.00
C THR A 10 3.68 13.02 19.76
N VAL A 11 4.75 12.35 19.33
CA VAL A 11 6.00 12.99 18.91
C VAL A 11 6.03 13.08 17.40
N ILE A 12 6.22 14.29 16.86
CA ILE A 12 6.37 14.54 15.42
C ILE A 12 7.85 14.56 15.07
N ILE A 13 8.20 13.71 14.09
CA ILE A 13 9.50 13.64 13.44
C ILE A 13 9.38 14.39 12.10
N SER A 14 10.01 15.56 12.02
CA SER A 14 9.91 16.46 10.85
C SER A 14 11.26 16.75 10.18
N SER A 15 12.25 15.88 10.37
CA SER A 15 13.55 15.97 9.69
C SER A 15 14.00 14.61 9.15
N ALA A 16 14.68 14.63 8.00
CA ALA A 16 15.17 13.42 7.36
C ALA A 16 16.22 12.69 8.22
N ASP A 17 17.10 13.44 8.90
CA ASP A 17 18.11 12.87 9.78
C ASP A 17 17.49 12.13 10.97
N LEU A 18 16.47 12.72 11.59
CA LEU A 18 15.77 12.08 12.71
C LEU A 18 14.92 10.90 12.24
N ALA A 19 14.28 11.00 11.07
CA ALA A 19 13.56 9.89 10.45
C ALA A 19 14.51 8.71 10.19
N LYS A 20 15.74 8.95 9.74
CA LYS A 20 16.75 7.90 9.55
C LYS A 20 17.12 7.22 10.87
N VAL A 21 17.27 7.98 11.96
CA VAL A 21 17.55 7.42 13.29
C VAL A 21 16.39 6.52 13.74
N VAL A 22 15.16 7.01 13.67
CA VAL A 22 13.97 6.29 14.13
C VAL A 22 13.65 5.07 13.25
N MET A 23 13.70 5.22 11.93
CA MET A 23 13.26 4.18 10.98
C MET A 23 14.38 3.22 10.55
N ARG A 24 15.63 3.41 11.00
CA ARG A 24 16.74 2.48 10.72
C ARG A 24 17.54 2.11 11.95
N ALA A 25 18.06 3.08 12.70
CA ALA A 25 18.93 2.79 13.84
C ALA A 25 18.14 2.20 15.03
N HIS A 26 16.88 2.61 15.18
CA HIS A 26 15.98 2.14 16.24
C HIS A 26 14.67 1.58 15.68
N ASP A 27 14.69 1.05 14.46
CA ASP A 27 13.49 0.64 13.74
C ASP A 27 12.63 -0.36 14.53
N ALA A 28 13.23 -1.34 15.19
CA ALA A 28 12.54 -2.33 16.01
C ALA A 28 11.80 -1.70 17.21
N ASN A 29 12.33 -0.62 17.80
CA ASN A 29 11.70 0.07 18.94
C ASN A 29 10.44 0.84 18.51
N PHE A 30 10.39 1.28 17.26
CA PHE A 30 9.30 2.08 16.69
C PHE A 30 8.47 1.31 15.66
N ALA A 31 8.66 -0.01 15.56
CA ALA A 31 8.00 -0.82 14.54
C ALA A 31 6.53 -1.09 14.85
N ASN A 32 6.13 -1.01 16.14
CA ASN A 32 4.78 -1.31 16.55
C ASN A 32 3.76 -0.25 16.08
N ARG A 33 2.50 -0.67 15.90
CA ARG A 33 1.41 0.23 15.49
C ARG A 33 0.60 0.66 16.71
N PRO A 34 0.06 1.89 16.72
CA PRO A 34 -0.95 2.26 17.70
C PRO A 34 -2.16 1.33 17.60
N GLU A 35 -2.75 0.95 18.73
CA GLU A 35 -3.98 0.17 18.76
C GLU A 35 -5.16 1.05 18.31
N LEU A 36 -5.57 0.89 17.05
CA LEU A 36 -6.71 1.59 16.49
C LEU A 36 -7.93 0.67 16.53
N ILE A 37 -9.08 1.16 17.00
CA ILE A 37 -10.35 0.41 17.03
C ILE A 37 -10.70 -0.14 15.64
N VAL A 38 -10.42 0.62 14.58
CA VAL A 38 -10.65 0.18 13.20
C VAL A 38 -9.85 -1.08 12.83
N ALA A 39 -8.64 -1.26 13.37
CA ALA A 39 -7.83 -2.45 13.16
C ALA A 39 -8.48 -3.69 13.80
N LYS A 40 -9.12 -3.49 14.95
CA LYS A 40 -9.89 -4.54 15.61
C LYS A 40 -11.11 -4.95 14.79
N ASP A 41 -11.93 -3.97 14.43
CA ASP A 41 -13.27 -4.20 13.90
C ASP A 41 -13.27 -4.54 12.40
N LEU A 42 -12.39 -3.92 11.60
CA LEU A 42 -12.37 -4.08 10.14
C LEU A 42 -11.21 -4.93 9.64
N TYR A 43 -10.14 -5.08 10.41
CA TYR A 43 -8.92 -5.75 9.97
C TYR A 43 -8.63 -7.04 10.76
N TYR A 44 -9.70 -7.83 10.94
CA TYR A 44 -9.64 -9.19 11.47
C TYR A 44 -8.88 -9.28 12.80
N ASP A 45 -9.25 -8.44 13.77
CA ASP A 45 -8.60 -8.37 15.09
C ASP A 45 -7.07 -8.20 14.99
N TYR A 46 -6.63 -7.16 14.27
CA TYR A 46 -5.22 -6.81 14.11
C TYR A 46 -4.36 -7.88 13.41
N SER A 47 -4.93 -8.59 12.43
CA SER A 47 -4.19 -9.61 11.67
C SER A 47 -3.86 -9.20 10.23
N ASP A 48 -4.17 -7.97 9.81
CA ASP A 48 -3.71 -7.46 8.52
C ASP A 48 -2.21 -7.10 8.53
N ILE A 49 -1.60 -7.01 7.35
CA ILE A 49 -0.16 -6.70 7.20
C ILE A 49 0.22 -5.26 7.59
N GLY A 50 -0.73 -4.33 7.62
CA GLY A 50 -0.52 -2.90 7.84
C GLY A 50 -0.65 -2.46 9.29
N LEU A 51 -1.66 -2.97 10.01
CA LEU A 51 -1.99 -2.57 11.39
C LEU A 51 -1.68 -3.64 12.44
N ALA A 52 -1.32 -4.87 12.06
CA ALA A 52 -0.90 -5.87 13.04
C ALA A 52 0.29 -5.40 13.89
N PRO A 53 0.30 -5.69 15.21
CA PRO A 53 1.42 -5.43 16.09
C PRO A 53 2.71 -6.08 15.59
N TYR A 54 3.83 -5.41 15.84
CA TYR A 54 5.12 -5.97 15.48
C TYR A 54 5.42 -7.21 16.32
N GLY A 55 5.58 -8.36 15.65
CA GLY A 55 5.83 -9.64 16.29
C GLY A 55 6.13 -10.73 15.26
N GLU A 56 6.18 -11.98 15.72
CA GLU A 56 6.46 -13.13 14.85
C GLU A 56 5.44 -13.24 13.71
N TYR A 57 4.15 -13.13 14.03
CA TYR A 57 3.06 -13.16 13.06
C TYR A 57 3.27 -12.15 11.92
N TRP A 58 3.42 -10.86 12.27
CA TRP A 58 3.62 -9.81 11.27
C TRP A 58 4.89 -10.03 10.44
N ARG A 59 5.98 -10.51 11.06
CA ARG A 59 7.23 -10.84 10.33
C ARG A 59 7.00 -11.96 9.31
N GLN A 60 6.23 -12.98 9.65
CA GLN A 60 5.88 -14.08 8.76
C GLN A 60 5.00 -13.59 7.59
N VAL A 61 3.92 -12.86 7.86
CA VAL A 61 3.04 -12.29 6.83
C VAL A 61 3.82 -11.36 5.90
N ARG A 62 4.66 -10.48 6.45
CA ARG A 62 5.52 -9.59 5.64
C ARG A 62 6.48 -10.38 4.76
N LYS A 63 7.06 -11.47 5.26
CA LYS A 63 7.95 -12.35 4.47
C LYS A 63 7.19 -12.98 3.31
N ILE A 64 6.01 -13.53 3.56
CA ILE A 64 5.15 -14.13 2.52
C ILE A 64 4.82 -13.07 1.45
N ALA A 65 4.30 -11.91 1.85
CA ALA A 65 3.98 -10.84 0.91
C ALA A 65 5.20 -10.39 0.09
N THR A 66 6.38 -10.30 0.72
CA THR A 66 7.61 -9.95 0.02
C THR A 66 7.98 -10.98 -1.05
N LEU A 67 7.93 -12.27 -0.71
CA LEU A 67 8.30 -13.36 -1.61
C LEU A 67 7.30 -13.51 -2.77
N GLU A 68 6.00 -13.45 -2.45
CA GLU A 68 4.93 -13.72 -3.41
C GLU A 68 4.55 -12.50 -4.27
N LEU A 69 4.80 -11.28 -3.81
CA LEU A 69 4.34 -10.06 -4.49
C LEU A 69 5.48 -9.14 -4.88
N PHE A 70 6.44 -8.94 -3.98
CA PHE A 70 7.36 -7.80 -4.06
C PHE A 70 8.81 -8.16 -4.43
N THR A 71 9.07 -9.39 -4.87
CA THR A 71 10.37 -9.72 -5.48
C THR A 71 10.49 -9.13 -6.88
N ALA A 72 11.71 -8.81 -7.32
CA ALA A 72 11.94 -8.33 -8.69
C ALA A 72 11.38 -9.29 -9.75
N ARG A 73 11.47 -10.61 -9.52
CA ARG A 73 10.90 -11.63 -10.39
C ARG A 73 9.37 -11.54 -10.47
N ARG A 74 8.67 -11.43 -9.35
CA ARG A 74 7.21 -11.31 -9.31
C ARG A 74 6.73 -9.98 -9.89
N VAL A 75 7.41 -8.87 -9.58
CA VAL A 75 7.13 -7.57 -10.19
C VAL A 75 7.27 -7.63 -11.71
N GLN A 76 8.28 -8.36 -12.22
CA GLN A 76 8.48 -8.54 -13.67
C GLN A 76 7.42 -9.45 -14.30
N SER A 77 6.97 -10.52 -13.63
CA SER A 77 5.91 -11.37 -14.19
C SER A 77 4.60 -10.62 -14.39
N PHE A 78 4.30 -9.63 -13.54
CA PHE A 78 3.12 -8.78 -13.66
C PHE A 78 3.25 -7.64 -14.68
N ARG A 79 4.34 -7.59 -15.46
CA ARG A 79 4.59 -6.53 -16.44
C ARG A 79 3.50 -6.46 -17.51
N ALA A 80 3.11 -7.60 -18.08
CA ALA A 80 2.11 -7.65 -19.14
C ALA A 80 0.78 -7.05 -18.68
N ILE A 81 0.33 -7.35 -17.46
CA ILE A 81 -0.87 -6.76 -16.86
C ILE A 81 -0.76 -5.23 -16.79
N ARG A 82 0.37 -4.68 -16.31
CA ARG A 82 0.53 -3.22 -16.24
C ARG A 82 0.50 -2.58 -17.62
N GLU A 83 1.19 -3.17 -18.59
CA GLU A 83 1.24 -2.64 -19.95
C GLU A 83 -0.15 -2.66 -20.60
N GLU A 84 -0.90 -3.74 -20.42
CA GLU A 84 -2.26 -3.87 -20.93
C GLU A 84 -3.22 -2.86 -20.29
N GLU A 85 -3.29 -2.82 -18.95
CA GLU A 85 -4.20 -1.90 -18.25
C GLU A 85 -3.87 -0.44 -18.50
N THR A 86 -2.57 -0.10 -18.55
CA THR A 86 -2.14 1.27 -18.88
C THR A 86 -2.51 1.63 -20.32
N THR A 87 -2.36 0.70 -21.27
CA THR A 87 -2.76 0.91 -22.66
C THR A 87 -4.28 1.14 -22.77
N ASN A 88 -5.09 0.36 -22.06
CA ASN A 88 -6.55 0.51 -22.03
C ASN A 88 -6.96 1.84 -21.41
N PHE A 89 -6.32 2.24 -20.30
CA PHE A 89 -6.50 3.53 -19.67
C PHE A 89 -6.20 4.70 -20.62
N ILE A 90 -5.06 4.68 -21.31
CA ILE A 90 -4.68 5.74 -22.28
C ILE A 90 -5.69 5.81 -23.42
N LYS A 91 -6.10 4.67 -23.99
CA LYS A 91 -7.11 4.61 -25.06
C LYS A 91 -8.45 5.19 -24.60
N SER A 92 -8.88 4.86 -23.38
CA SER A 92 -10.11 5.38 -22.79
C SER A 92 -10.08 6.91 -22.66
N ILE A 93 -8.98 7.46 -22.14
CA ILE A 93 -8.79 8.91 -22.02
C ILE A 93 -8.77 9.59 -23.40
N ALA A 94 -8.03 9.02 -24.36
CA ALA A 94 -7.93 9.58 -25.71
C ALA A 94 -9.30 9.63 -26.41
N SER A 95 -10.12 8.61 -26.22
CA SER A 95 -11.48 8.55 -26.75
C SER A 95 -12.38 9.64 -26.18
N GLU A 96 -12.33 9.89 -24.88
CA GLU A 96 -13.11 10.96 -24.24
C GLU A 96 -12.60 12.35 -24.63
N ALA A 97 -11.28 12.52 -24.69
CA ALA A 97 -10.68 13.78 -25.13
C ALA A 97 -11.06 14.11 -26.57
N ALA A 98 -11.12 13.12 -27.47
CA ALA A 98 -11.57 13.29 -28.85
C ALA A 98 -13.05 13.73 -28.96
N GLN A 99 -13.86 13.42 -27.95
CA GLN A 99 -15.25 13.87 -27.85
C GLN A 99 -15.38 15.27 -27.22
N GLY A 100 -14.26 15.91 -26.84
CA GLY A 100 -14.24 17.19 -26.15
C GLY A 100 -14.69 17.11 -24.69
N CYS A 101 -14.79 15.90 -24.13
CA CYS A 101 -15.22 15.69 -22.75
C CYS A 101 -14.11 16.02 -21.76
N SER A 102 -14.46 16.67 -20.64
CA SER A 102 -13.54 16.83 -19.51
C SER A 102 -13.32 15.48 -18.81
N VAL A 103 -12.07 15.10 -18.59
CA VAL A 103 -11.70 13.83 -17.95
C VAL A 103 -11.34 14.04 -16.48
N ASN A 104 -12.01 13.32 -15.57
CA ASN A 104 -11.63 13.27 -14.17
C ASN A 104 -10.48 12.27 -13.95
N LEU A 105 -9.24 12.77 -13.96
CA LEU A 105 -8.05 11.91 -13.81
C LEU A 105 -7.97 11.20 -12.46
N SER A 106 -8.45 11.80 -11.37
CA SER A 106 -8.44 11.15 -10.05
C SER A 106 -9.26 9.88 -10.06
N HIS A 107 -10.48 9.93 -10.61
CA HIS A 107 -11.33 8.75 -10.77
C HIS A 107 -10.70 7.70 -11.70
N ARG A 108 -10.10 8.16 -12.81
CA ARG A 108 -9.52 7.24 -13.80
C ARG A 108 -8.26 6.54 -13.31
N VAL A 109 -7.38 7.26 -12.61
CA VAL A 109 -6.17 6.67 -12.01
C VAL A 109 -6.54 5.69 -10.90
N PHE A 110 -7.57 5.99 -10.11
CA PHE A 110 -8.08 5.06 -9.12
C PHE A 110 -8.59 3.76 -9.76
N GLY A 111 -9.36 3.87 -10.86
CA GLY A 111 -9.80 2.72 -11.66
C GLY A 111 -8.63 1.88 -12.18
N LEU A 112 -7.61 2.52 -12.78
CA LEU A 112 -6.41 1.85 -13.27
C LEU A 112 -5.69 1.05 -12.16
N ILE A 113 -5.51 1.66 -10.97
CA ILE A 113 -4.87 0.98 -9.84
C ILE A 113 -5.71 -0.23 -9.41
N PHE A 114 -7.03 -0.11 -9.39
CA PHE A 114 -7.93 -1.20 -9.05
C PHE A 114 -7.89 -2.34 -10.07
N ASP A 115 -7.91 -2.02 -11.38
CA ASP A 115 -7.86 -3.01 -12.46
C ASP A 115 -6.55 -3.80 -12.42
N ILE A 116 -5.41 -3.10 -12.26
CA ILE A 116 -4.10 -3.74 -12.09
C ILE A 116 -4.08 -4.63 -10.85
N THR A 117 -4.49 -4.08 -9.69
CA THR A 117 -4.40 -4.79 -8.40
C THR A 117 -5.31 -6.01 -8.36
N SER A 118 -6.54 -5.90 -8.87
CA SER A 118 -7.49 -7.02 -8.93
C SER A 118 -6.99 -8.15 -9.84
N ARG A 119 -6.29 -7.83 -10.93
CA ARG A 119 -5.63 -8.82 -11.78
C ARG A 119 -4.45 -9.49 -11.09
N TYR A 120 -3.66 -8.74 -10.32
CA TYR A 120 -2.57 -9.34 -9.54
C TYR A 120 -3.10 -10.37 -8.56
N VAL A 121 -4.14 -10.01 -7.79
CA VAL A 121 -4.76 -10.91 -6.79
C VAL A 121 -5.29 -12.18 -7.45
N ARG A 122 -5.96 -12.07 -8.61
CA ARG A 122 -6.42 -13.24 -9.37
C ARG A 122 -5.26 -14.12 -9.81
N ASP A 123 -4.21 -13.56 -10.38
CA ASP A 123 -3.04 -14.33 -10.86
C ASP A 123 -2.27 -15.02 -9.73
N ILE A 124 -2.31 -14.49 -8.50
CA ILE A 124 -1.69 -15.11 -7.32
C ILE A 124 -2.50 -16.32 -6.86
N GLN A 125 -3.83 -16.31 -7.00
CA GLN A 125 -4.71 -17.40 -6.55
C GLN A 125 -4.64 -18.67 -7.43
N TYR A 126 -3.99 -18.60 -8.60
CA TYR A 126 -3.80 -19.75 -9.50
C TYR A 126 -2.44 -20.46 -9.33
N PHE A 127 -1.72 -20.17 -8.24
CA PHE A 127 -0.54 -20.91 -7.76
C PHE A 127 -0.84 -21.53 -6.39
#